data_AF-A0A9E2PDR9-F1
#
_entry.id   AF-A0A9E2PDR9-F1
#
_cell.length_a   1.000
_cell.length_b   1.000
_cell.length_c   1.000
_cell.angle_alpha   90.00
_cell.angle_beta   90.00
_cell.angle_gamma   90.00
#
_symmetry.space_group_name_H-M   'P 1'
#
loop_
_entity.id
_entity.type
_entity.pdbx_description
1 polymer ?
#
loop_
_entity_poly.entity_id
_entity_poly.type
_entity_poly.pdbx_seq_one_letter_code
_entity_poly.pdbx_strand_id
1 'polypeptide(L)' 'LKCGHVFCGNDQNYKDHALKAEIKGSEIGKNYLQTDRFLVYHEFYCPSCTTLLCQDALPPGTAPVWDVQVGA' A
#
# COMPACT_ATOMS: atom_id res chain seq x y z
N LEU A 1 3.42 -16.03 -6.39
CA LEU A 1 2.80 -16.99 -5.44
C LEU A 1 1.57 -16.31 -4.81
N LYS A 2 0.42 -16.99 -4.69
CA LYS A 2 -0.75 -16.52 -3.92
C LYS A 2 -0.83 -17.39 -2.66
N CYS A 3 -0.28 -16.92 -1.55
CA CYS A 3 -0.11 -17.70 -0.30
C CYS A 3 -1.41 -18.16 0.38
N GLY A 4 -2.58 -17.77 -0.13
CA GLY A 4 -3.87 -18.14 0.45
C GLY A 4 -4.27 -17.35 1.70
N HIS A 5 -3.52 -16.31 2.07
CA HIS A 5 -3.87 -15.45 3.21
C HIS A 5 -5.23 -14.77 2.98
N VAL A 6 -6.10 -14.84 3.97
CA VAL A 6 -7.41 -14.17 3.99
C VAL A 6 -7.29 -12.92 4.84
N PHE A 7 -7.49 -11.75 4.24
CA PHE A 7 -7.32 -10.45 4.91
C PHE A 7 -8.57 -10.06 5.70
N CYS A 8 -9.72 -9.96 5.02
CA CYS A 8 -10.95 -9.41 5.58
C CYS A 8 -12.18 -9.84 4.75
N GLY A 9 -13.38 -9.41 5.18
CA GLY A 9 -14.60 -9.49 4.38
C GLY A 9 -14.54 -8.59 3.13
N ASN A 10 -15.49 -8.79 2.21
CA ASN A 10 -15.61 -7.96 0.98
C ASN A 10 -16.13 -6.55 1.25
N ASP A 11 -16.63 -6.30 2.45
CA ASP A 11 -17.13 -5.04 2.98
C ASP A 11 -16.07 -4.22 3.72
N GLN A 12 -14.79 -4.58 3.56
CA GLN A 12 -13.66 -3.96 4.25
C GLN A 12 -12.50 -3.69 3.28
N ASN A 13 -11.69 -2.70 3.62
CA ASN A 13 -10.47 -2.39 2.88
C ASN A 13 -9.35 -3.35 3.30
N TYR A 14 -8.89 -4.21 2.39
CA TYR A 14 -7.81 -5.16 2.66
C TYR A 14 -6.51 -4.48 3.10
N LYS A 15 -6.27 -3.22 2.70
CA LYS A 15 -5.07 -2.46 3.05
C LYS A 15 -4.96 -2.17 4.55
N ASP A 16 -6.10 -2.08 5.25
CA ASP A 16 -6.13 -1.88 6.71
C ASP A 16 -5.64 -3.11 7.49
N HIS A 17 -5.60 -4.27 6.83
CA HIS A 17 -5.16 -5.56 7.38
C HIS A 17 -3.83 -6.04 6.80
N ALA A 18 -3.20 -5.24 5.93
CA ALA A 18 -1.90 -5.51 5.34
C ALA A 18 -0.77 -4.92 6.20
N LEU A 19 0.46 -5.43 6.03
CA LEU A 19 1.64 -4.77 6.59
C LEU A 19 1.90 -3.49 5.79
N LYS A 20 2.09 -2.36 6.48
CA LYS A 20 2.30 -1.05 5.86
C LYS A 20 3.73 -0.55 6.09
N ALA A 21 4.34 0.00 5.04
CA ALA A 21 5.55 0.81 5.14
C ALA A 21 5.36 2.14 4.40
N GLU A 22 6.01 3.20 4.88
CA GLU A 22 6.09 4.48 4.17
C GLU A 22 7.53 4.71 3.74
N ILE A 23 7.77 4.73 2.42
CA ILE A 23 9.10 4.82 1.83
C ILE A 23 9.25 6.16 1.11
N LYS A 24 10.33 6.90 1.37
CA LYS A 24 10.63 8.11 0.61
C LYS A 24 11.14 7.72 -0.77
N GLY A 25 10.77 8.50 -1.79
CA GLY A 25 11.29 8.29 -3.15
C GLY A 25 12.82 8.25 -3.24
N SER A 26 13.51 8.98 -2.36
CA SER A 26 14.98 8.98 -2.25
C SER A 26 15.56 7.63 -1.85
N GLU A 27 14.81 6.79 -1.15
CA GLU A 27 15.23 5.46 -0.69
C GLU A 27 15.04 4.40 -1.79
N ILE A 28 14.11 4.62 -2.72
CA ILE A 28 13.83 3.73 -3.85
C ILE A 28 14.79 4.00 -5.02
N GLY A 29 14.96 5.27 -5.38
CA GLY A 29 15.88 5.67 -6.44
C GLY A 29 15.51 6.99 -7.12
N LYS A 30 16.42 7.50 -7.96
CA LYS A 30 16.30 8.83 -8.57
C LYS A 30 14.99 9.05 -9.36
N ASN A 31 14.45 8.00 -9.98
CA ASN A 31 13.22 8.08 -10.77
C ASN A 31 11.96 8.21 -9.91
N TYR A 32 12.06 7.96 -8.61
CA TYR A 32 10.96 8.05 -7.64
C TYR A 32 11.03 9.35 -6.82
N LEU A 33 12.05 10.18 -7.05
CA LEU A 33 12.15 11.50 -6.44
C LEU A 33 11.07 12.41 -7.01
N GLN A 34 10.20 12.92 -6.13
CA GLN A 34 9.21 13.93 -6.44
C GLN A 34 9.69 15.23 -5.77
N THR A 35 10.23 16.15 -6.56
CA THR A 35 10.83 17.40 -6.05
C THR A 35 9.82 18.52 -5.89
N ASP A 36 8.67 18.40 -6.56
CA ASP A 36 7.57 19.38 -6.59
C ASP A 36 6.36 18.95 -5.74
N ARG A 37 6.38 17.74 -5.17
CA ARG A 37 5.25 17.16 -4.42
C ARG A 37 5.68 16.61 -3.07
N PHE A 38 4.89 16.88 -2.05
CA PHE A 38 5.06 16.30 -0.72
C PHE A 38 4.34 14.94 -0.67
N LEU A 39 5.04 13.88 -1.07
CA LEU A 39 4.51 12.51 -1.06
C LEU A 39 5.53 11.47 -0.59
N VAL A 40 5.01 10.35 -0.12
CA VAL A 40 5.75 9.11 0.16
C VAL A 40 5.03 7.95 -0.54
N TYR A 41 5.75 6.85 -0.72
CA TYR A 41 5.20 5.61 -1.25
C TYR A 41 4.71 4.77 -0.08
N HIS A 42 3.39 4.64 0.04
CA HIS A 42 2.74 3.76 1.00
C HIS A 42 2.69 2.36 0.39
N GLU A 43 3.51 1.45 0.91
CA GLU A 43 3.60 0.08 0.43
C GLU A 43 2.82 -0.86 1.34
N PHE A 44 2.00 -1.71 0.72
CA PHE A 44 1.14 -2.66 1.41
C PHE A 44 1.57 -4.09 1.05
N TYR A 45 1.92 -4.86 2.08
CA TYR A 45 2.46 -6.20 1.94
C TYR A 45 1.56 -7.26 2.59
N CYS A 46 1.56 -8.45 2.01
CA CYS A 46 0.90 -9.60 2.63
C CYS A 46 1.57 -9.98 3.97
N PRO A 47 0.83 -10.11 5.08
CA PRO A 47 1.39 -10.50 6.38
C PRO A 47 2.06 -11.88 6.40
N SER A 48 1.60 -12.82 5.57
CA SER A 48 2.13 -14.20 5.59
C SER A 48 3.34 -14.43 4.67
N CYS A 49 3.39 -13.77 3.52
CA CYS A 49 4.40 -14.06 2.49
C CYS A 49 5.12 -12.83 1.95
N THR A 50 4.90 -11.67 2.59
CA THR A 50 5.57 -10.39 2.32
C THR A 50 5.56 -9.95 0.85
N THR A 51 4.62 -10.45 0.07
CA THR A 51 4.40 -10.01 -1.31
C THR A 51 3.86 -8.59 -1.30
N LEU A 52 4.48 -7.70 -2.07
CA LEU A 52 3.97 -6.34 -2.30
C LEU A 52 2.65 -6.43 -3.09
N LEU A 53 1.57 -5.98 -2.46
CA LEU A 53 0.21 -6.05 -3.00
C LEU A 53 -0.14 -4.79 -3.78
N CYS A 54 0.20 -3.63 -3.22
CA CYS A 54 -0.16 -2.32 -3.73
C CYS A 54 0.87 -1.29 -3.25
N GLN A 55 1.01 -0.21 -4.01
CA GLN A 55 1.79 0.96 -3.66
C GLN A 55 0.99 2.22 -4.02
N ASP A 56 0.73 3.07 -3.03
CA ASP A 56 0.06 4.36 -3.23
C ASP A 56 1.05 5.52 -3.05
N ALA A 57 1.00 6.53 -3.92
CA ALA A 57 1.83 7.73 -3.80
C ALA A 57 0.98 8.88 -3.22
N LEU A 58 1.04 9.04 -1.90
CA LEU A 58 0.18 9.96 -1.13
C LEU A 58 1.02 10.73 -0.10
N PRO A 59 0.50 11.84 0.46
CA PRO A 59 1.17 12.52 1.56
C PRO A 59 1.47 11.57 2.74
N PRO A 60 2.54 11.81 3.51
CA PRO A 60 2.86 11.02 4.71
C PRO A 60 1.69 10.96 5.69
N GLY A 61 1.47 9.80 6.33
CA GLY A 61 0.40 9.63 7.31
C GLY A 61 -1.03 9.60 6.74
N THR A 62 -1.21 9.68 5.42
CA THR A 62 -2.53 9.50 4.80
C THR A 62 -3.07 8.10 5.10
N ALA A 63 -4.37 8.02 5.41
CA ALA A 63 -5.06 6.75 5.63
C ALA A 63 -5.11 5.91 4.34
N PRO A 64 -5.14 4.57 4.42
CA PRO A 64 -5.20 3.71 3.24
C PRO A 64 -6.43 4.00 2.37
N VAL A 65 -6.22 4.14 1.06
CA VAL A 65 -7.32 4.36 0.11
C VAL A 65 -8.00 3.04 -0.21
N TRP A 66 -9.33 2.99 -0.06
CA TRP A 66 -10.13 1.81 -0.42
C TRP A 66 -10.41 1.79 -1.92
N ASP A 67 -9.44 1.23 -2.65
CA ASP A 67 -9.40 1.20 -4.12
C ASP A 67 -10.29 0.10 -4.75
N VAL A 68 -10.51 -1.01 -4.05
CA VAL A 68 -11.31 -2.14 -4.53
C VAL A 68 -12.46 -2.45 -3.58
N GLN A 69 -13.69 -2.28 -4.07
CA GLN A 69 -14.93 -2.64 -3.38
C GLN A 69 -15.65 -3.70 -4.21
N VAL A 70 -16.00 -4.83 -3.59
CA VAL A 70 -16.58 -5.98 -4.29
C VAL A 70 -18.04 -6.15 -3.87
N GLY A 71 -18.96 -5.84 -4.79
CA GLY A 71 -20.41 -5.99 -4.60
C GLY A 71 -21.14 -4.67 -4.31
N ALA A 72 -20.88 -3.64 -5.11
CA ALA A 72 -21.70 -2.42 -5.13
C ALA A 72 -23.11 -2.69 -5.67
#